data_AF-Q9SI26-F1
#
_entry.id   AF-Q9SI26-F1
#
_cell.length_a   1.000
_cell.length_b   1.000
_cell.length_c   1.000
_cell.angle_alpha   90.00
_cell.angle_beta   90.00
_cell.angle_gamma   90.00
#
_symmetry.space_group_name_H-M   'P 1'
#
loop_
_entity.id
_entity.type
_entity.pdbx_description
1 polymer ?
#
loop_
_entity_poly.entity_id
_entity_poly.type
_entity_poly.pdbx_seq_one_letter_code
_entity_poly.pdbx_strand_id
1 'polypeptide(L)'
;MPYSYSQPSTSEASWNSGEANADANWGVPVKCFCGKPVKLEVCKTGYRQDDRVYKCPMLKDEEYESRNHLIQWWDQAVTEELEKVNHSHYSALRHGQLACNHALEFVQEIVRLMQGEIETLTERLLAKEVEIDRLRALLSTWESYDVFYVIEDVLWHYVMFLDFM
;
A
#
# COMPACT_ATOMS: atom_id res chain seq x y z
N MET A 1 -14.48 50.87 38.13
CA MET A 1 -15.52 50.20 37.31
C MET A 1 -15.51 48.73 37.72
N PRO A 2 -16.59 48.15 38.26
CA PRO A 2 -16.58 46.74 38.62
C PRO A 2 -16.85 45.89 37.37
N TYR A 3 -15.99 44.90 37.13
CA TYR A 3 -16.19 43.92 36.05
C TYR A 3 -17.29 42.94 36.46
N SER A 4 -18.40 42.95 35.72
CA SER A 4 -19.50 42.00 35.89
C SER A 4 -19.16 40.72 35.12
N TYR A 5 -18.80 39.65 35.82
CA TYR A 5 -18.64 38.33 35.23
C TYR A 5 -20.04 37.73 34.99
N SER A 6 -20.48 37.71 33.74
CA SER A 6 -21.60 36.86 33.34
C SER A 6 -21.13 35.41 33.44
N GLN A 7 -21.70 34.65 34.39
CA GLN A 7 -21.44 33.22 34.46
C GLN A 7 -21.85 32.57 33.13
N PRO A 8 -21.03 31.68 32.54
CA PRO A 8 -21.51 30.87 31.44
C PRO A 8 -22.60 29.95 32.00
N SER A 9 -23.83 30.12 31.51
CA SER A 9 -24.86 29.09 31.67
C SER A 9 -24.24 27.79 31.17
N THR A 10 -23.97 26.87 32.09
CA THR A 10 -23.71 25.48 31.77
C THR A 10 -24.99 24.90 31.20
N SER A 11 -25.27 25.20 29.93
CA SER A 11 -26.11 24.36 29.10
C SER A 11 -25.35 23.06 28.95
N GLU A 12 -25.74 22.06 29.72
CA GLU A 12 -25.38 20.67 29.42
C GLU A 12 -25.62 20.48 27.92
N ALA A 13 -24.61 20.00 27.20
CA ALA A 13 -24.77 19.65 25.80
C ALA A 13 -25.90 18.63 25.74
N SER A 14 -27.09 19.06 25.33
CA SER A 14 -28.19 18.16 25.03
C SER A 14 -27.75 17.39 23.79
N TRP A 15 -27.32 16.14 24.00
CA TRP A 15 -26.97 15.16 22.97
C TRP A 15 -28.21 14.73 22.18
N ASN A 16 -29.01 15.68 21.69
CA ASN A 16 -30.11 15.44 20.76
C ASN A 16 -29.62 15.79 19.36
N SER A 17 -28.52 15.18 18.93
CA SER A 17 -28.16 15.17 17.52
C SER A 17 -29.01 14.10 16.83
N GLY A 18 -30.11 14.53 16.23
CA GLY A 18 -30.93 13.68 15.35
C GLY A 18 -30.12 12.98 14.25
N GLU A 19 -28.95 13.51 13.91
CA GLU A 19 -27.98 12.93 12.96
C GLU A 19 -27.18 11.75 13.56
N ALA A 20 -26.80 11.79 14.84
CA ALA A 20 -26.15 10.65 15.50
C ALA A 20 -27.12 9.48 15.72
N ASN A 21 -28.42 9.77 15.76
CA ASN A 21 -29.45 8.76 15.90
C ASN A 21 -29.75 8.01 14.59
N ALA A 22 -29.44 8.60 13.43
CA ALA A 22 -29.65 7.96 12.13
C ALA A 22 -28.57 6.90 11.82
N ASP A 23 -27.30 7.21 12.13
CA ASP A 23 -26.18 6.27 11.92
C ASP A 23 -26.12 5.17 12.99
N ALA A 24 -26.72 5.39 14.17
CA ALA A 24 -26.81 4.39 15.24
C ALA A 24 -27.84 3.27 14.96
N ASN A 25 -28.65 3.40 13.89
CA ASN A 25 -29.68 2.44 13.52
C ASN A 25 -29.25 1.48 12.40
N TRP A 26 -28.00 1.59 11.89
CA TRP A 26 -27.49 0.74 10.83
C TRP A 26 -26.54 -0.33 11.39
N GLY A 27 -27.03 -1.57 11.47
CA GLY A 27 -26.29 -2.70 12.02
C GLY A 27 -26.80 -3.16 13.39
N VAL A 28 -25.93 -3.80 14.19
CA VAL A 28 -26.31 -4.41 15.48
C VAL A 28 -26.26 -3.35 16.58
N PRO A 29 -27.41 -3.01 17.16
CA PRO A 29 -27.47 -1.89 18.08
C PRO A 29 -26.94 -2.26 19.47
N VAL A 30 -25.95 -1.52 19.95
CA VAL A 30 -25.36 -1.71 21.29
C VAL A 30 -26.09 -0.90 22.36
N LYS A 31 -26.59 0.30 22.00
CA LYS A 31 -27.27 1.24 22.92
C LYS A 31 -28.52 1.81 22.25
N CYS A 32 -29.55 2.03 23.05
CA CYS A 32 -30.72 2.80 22.65
C CYS A 32 -30.41 4.30 22.74
N PHE A 33 -31.18 5.14 22.04
CA PHE A 33 -31.13 6.61 22.13
C PHE A 33 -31.30 7.17 23.55
N CYS A 34 -31.86 6.40 24.49
CA CYS A 34 -31.90 6.75 25.92
C CYS A 34 -30.59 6.46 26.69
N GLY A 35 -29.53 6.04 26.00
CA GLY A 35 -28.23 5.70 26.56
C GLY A 35 -28.12 4.33 27.22
N LYS A 36 -29.23 3.59 27.38
CA LYS A 36 -29.25 2.25 27.99
C LYS A 36 -28.93 1.14 26.98
N PRO A 37 -28.27 0.04 27.41
CA PRO A 37 -28.00 -1.09 26.54
C PRO A 37 -29.30 -1.76 26.08
N VAL A 38 -29.32 -2.15 24.82
CA VAL A 38 -30.46 -2.83 24.21
C VAL A 38 -30.45 -4.29 24.64
N LYS A 39 -31.62 -4.87 24.91
CA LYS A 39 -31.75 -6.28 25.27
C LYS A 39 -32.31 -7.06 24.09
N LEU A 40 -31.74 -8.24 23.85
CA LEU A 40 -32.27 -9.19 22.88
C LEU A 40 -33.38 -10.01 23.55
N GLU A 41 -34.59 -9.86 23.06
CA GLU A 41 -35.77 -10.56 23.57
C GLU A 41 -36.37 -11.43 22.47
N VAL A 42 -37.04 -12.51 22.85
CA VAL A 42 -37.77 -13.39 21.93
C VAL A 42 -39.22 -12.92 21.87
N CYS A 43 -39.74 -12.70 20.67
CA CYS A 43 -41.13 -12.34 20.44
C CYS A 43 -42.06 -13.48 20.81
N LYS A 44 -42.81 -13.32 21.89
CA LYS A 44 -43.75 -14.34 22.40
C LYS A 44 -45.13 -14.30 21.74
N THR A 45 -45.42 -13.28 20.93
CA THR A 45 -46.79 -13.00 20.44
C THR A 45 -46.75 -12.39 19.03
N GLY A 46 -47.61 -12.89 18.13
CA GLY A 46 -47.79 -12.35 16.77
C GLY A 46 -47.29 -13.26 15.64
N TYR A 47 -47.27 -12.73 14.40
CA TYR A 47 -46.88 -13.44 13.17
C TYR A 47 -45.40 -13.88 13.14
N ARG A 48 -44.55 -13.19 13.91
CA ARG A 48 -43.11 -13.47 14.11
C ARG A 48 -42.85 -14.08 15.49
N GLN A 49 -43.68 -15.04 15.90
CA GLN A 49 -43.48 -15.77 17.15
C GLN A 49 -42.15 -16.53 17.11
N ASP A 50 -41.40 -16.51 18.21
CA ASP A 50 -40.04 -17.05 18.39
C ASP A 50 -38.89 -16.28 17.70
N ASP A 51 -39.18 -15.20 16.96
CA ASP A 51 -38.13 -14.35 16.40
C ASP A 51 -37.48 -13.46 17.45
N ARG A 52 -36.20 -13.14 17.24
CA ARG A 52 -35.41 -12.31 18.15
C ARG A 52 -35.49 -10.84 17.75
N VAL A 53 -35.68 -9.98 18.74
CA VAL A 53 -35.79 -8.53 18.57
C VAL A 53 -34.94 -7.82 19.62
N TYR A 54 -34.20 -6.81 19.18
CA TYR A 54 -33.49 -5.87 20.03
C TYR A 54 -34.47 -4.80 20.50
N LYS A 55 -34.72 -4.74 21.82
CA LYS A 55 -35.64 -3.78 22.45
C LYS A 55 -34.97 -3.01 23.59
N CYS A 56 -35.34 -1.74 23.70
CA CYS A 56 -34.98 -0.93 24.86
C CYS A 56 -35.74 -1.41 26.11
N PRO A 57 -35.07 -1.61 27.27
CA PRO A 57 -35.72 -2.00 28.51
C PRO A 57 -36.60 -0.91 29.15
N MET A 58 -36.54 0.33 28.64
CA MET A 58 -37.39 1.44 29.10
C MET A 58 -38.63 1.62 28.22
N LEU A 59 -38.78 0.80 27.17
CA LEU A 59 -39.98 0.78 26.34
C LEU A 59 -41.14 0.28 27.20
N LYS A 60 -42.02 1.18 27.62
CA LYS A 60 -43.31 0.83 28.24
C LYS A 60 -44.40 0.91 27.18
N ASP A 61 -45.34 -0.03 27.21
CA ASP A 61 -46.44 -0.15 26.24
C ASP A 61 -47.40 1.06 26.28
N GLU A 62 -47.37 1.86 27.35
CA GLU A 62 -48.30 2.96 27.59
C GLU A 62 -47.57 4.29 27.85
N GLU A 63 -46.86 4.86 26.86
CA GLU A 63 -46.70 6.32 26.81
C GLU A 63 -46.14 6.83 25.48
N TYR A 64 -46.58 8.02 25.10
CA TYR A 64 -46.22 8.77 23.89
C TYR A 64 -44.70 9.05 23.75
N GLU A 65 -43.89 8.80 24.80
CA GLU A 65 -42.42 8.86 24.82
C GLU A 65 -41.74 7.65 24.14
N SER A 66 -42.51 6.61 23.81
CA SER A 66 -42.04 5.36 23.19
C SER A 66 -41.46 5.52 21.77
N ARG A 67 -41.66 6.69 21.13
CA ARG A 67 -41.12 6.98 19.78
C ARG A 67 -39.60 7.18 19.73
N ASN A 68 -38.94 7.41 20.86
CA ASN A 68 -37.49 7.64 20.93
C ASN A 68 -36.72 6.39 21.36
N HIS A 69 -37.36 5.21 21.35
CA HIS A 69 -36.73 3.98 21.77
C HIS A 69 -36.49 3.04 20.59
N LEU A 70 -35.35 2.35 20.66
CA LEU A 70 -34.90 1.48 19.60
C LEU A 70 -35.66 0.15 19.66
N ILE A 71 -36.24 -0.22 18.54
CA ILE A 71 -36.79 -1.54 18.28
C ILE A 71 -36.27 -1.97 16.92
N GLN A 72 -35.41 -3.00 16.90
CA GLN A 72 -34.84 -3.51 15.66
C GLN A 72 -34.86 -5.04 15.68
N TRP A 73 -35.22 -5.64 14.55
CA TRP A 73 -35.24 -7.09 14.45
C TRP A 73 -33.83 -7.65 14.28
N TRP A 74 -33.59 -8.84 14.83
CA TRP A 74 -32.26 -9.45 14.80
C TRP A 74 -31.82 -9.80 13.37
N ASP A 75 -32.73 -10.30 12.53
CA ASP A 75 -32.48 -10.60 11.11
C ASP A 75 -32.01 -9.34 10.37
N GLN A 76 -32.74 -8.25 10.53
CA GLN A 76 -32.41 -6.96 9.93
C GLN A 76 -31.06 -6.42 10.41
N ALA A 77 -30.83 -6.41 11.73
CA ALA A 77 -29.58 -5.91 12.32
C ALA A 77 -28.34 -6.71 11.85
N VAL A 78 -28.47 -8.04 11.71
CA VAL A 78 -27.39 -8.91 11.24
C VAL A 78 -27.12 -8.71 9.75
N THR A 79 -28.17 -8.57 8.94
CA THR A 79 -28.01 -8.29 7.50
C THR A 79 -27.30 -6.96 7.28
N GLU A 80 -27.68 -5.91 8.02
CA GLU A 80 -27.05 -4.58 7.91
C GLU A 80 -25.58 -4.59 8.36
N GLU A 81 -25.21 -5.32 9.42
CA GLU A 81 -23.79 -5.51 9.80
C GLU A 81 -23.00 -6.27 8.73
N LEU A 82 -23.61 -7.31 8.15
CA LEU A 82 -22.96 -8.09 7.12
C LEU A 82 -22.70 -7.24 5.87
N GLU A 83 -23.67 -6.42 5.47
CA GLU A 83 -23.51 -5.47 4.36
C GLU A 83 -22.42 -4.45 4.63
N LYS A 84 -22.34 -3.91 5.85
CA LYS A 84 -21.30 -2.96 6.27
C LYS A 84 -19.90 -3.59 6.20
N VAL A 85 -19.74 -4.79 6.74
CA VAL A 85 -18.46 -5.53 6.67
C VAL A 85 -18.10 -5.83 5.22
N ASN A 86 -19.07 -6.24 4.40
CA ASN A 86 -18.85 -6.54 2.99
C ASN A 86 -18.40 -5.28 2.22
N HIS A 87 -19.04 -4.13 2.45
CA HIS A 87 -18.66 -2.86 1.83
C HIS A 87 -17.25 -2.41 2.26
N SER A 88 -16.93 -2.55 3.54
CA SER A 88 -15.57 -2.30 4.06
C SER A 88 -14.54 -3.24 3.43
N HIS A 89 -14.87 -4.52 3.24
CA HIS A 89 -13.97 -5.49 2.65
C HIS A 89 -13.72 -5.19 1.16
N TYR A 90 -14.77 -4.89 0.38
CA TYR A 90 -14.62 -4.50 -1.02
C TYR A 90 -13.83 -3.20 -1.19
N SER A 91 -14.07 -2.20 -0.36
CA SER A 91 -13.32 -0.95 -0.40
C SER A 91 -11.86 -1.16 -0.01
N ALA A 92 -11.56 -1.93 1.04
CA ALA A 92 -10.19 -2.27 1.42
C ALA A 92 -9.45 -3.03 0.30
N LEU A 93 -10.11 -4.01 -0.32
CA LEU A 93 -9.55 -4.77 -1.45
C LEU A 93 -9.23 -3.85 -2.63
N ARG A 94 -10.13 -2.92 -2.98
CA ARG A 94 -9.93 -1.94 -4.05
C ARG A 94 -8.75 -1.02 -3.79
N HIS A 95 -8.62 -0.49 -2.57
CA HIS A 95 -7.49 0.37 -2.20
C HIS A 95 -6.16 -0.41 -2.19
N GLY A 96 -6.16 -1.63 -1.65
CA GLY A 96 -4.98 -2.49 -1.66
C GLY A 96 -4.53 -2.82 -3.09
N GLN A 97 -5.47 -3.15 -3.97
CA GLN A 97 -5.16 -3.47 -5.36
C GLN A 97 -4.63 -2.26 -6.14
N LEU A 98 -5.18 -1.06 -5.91
CA LEU A 98 -4.67 0.17 -6.53
C LEU A 98 -3.22 0.46 -6.08
N ALA A 99 -2.93 0.31 -4.78
CA ALA A 99 -1.59 0.51 -4.24
C ALA A 99 -0.58 -0.49 -4.81
N CYS A 100 -0.96 -1.78 -4.92
CA CYS A 100 -0.12 -2.81 -5.54
C CYS A 100 0.16 -2.52 -7.03
N ASN A 101 -0.85 -2.06 -7.76
CA ASN A 101 -0.69 -1.71 -9.18
C ASN A 101 0.28 -0.53 -9.35
N HIS A 102 0.14 0.53 -8.56
CA HIS A 102 1.04 1.68 -8.64
C HIS A 102 2.48 1.32 -8.24
N ALA A 103 2.66 0.48 -7.23
CA ALA A 103 3.99 -0.01 -6.85
C ALA A 103 4.62 -0.88 -7.96
N LEU A 104 3.82 -1.71 -8.63
CA LEU A 104 4.28 -2.52 -9.76
C LEU A 104 4.71 -1.66 -10.95
N GLU A 105 3.91 -0.66 -11.32
CA GLU A 105 4.24 0.29 -12.40
C GLU A 105 5.54 1.04 -12.11
N PHE A 106 5.74 1.48 -10.87
CA PHE A 106 6.98 2.14 -10.45
C PHE A 106 8.19 1.22 -10.56
N VAL A 107 8.08 -0.03 -10.11
CA VAL A 107 9.16 -1.02 -10.21
C VAL A 107 9.48 -1.34 -11.67
N GLN A 108 8.45 -1.48 -12.53
CA GLN A 108 8.64 -1.71 -13.96
C GLN A 108 9.42 -0.57 -14.62
N GLU A 109 9.13 0.68 -14.27
CA GLU A 109 9.84 1.83 -14.82
C GLU A 109 11.30 1.87 -14.37
N ILE A 110 11.57 1.57 -13.09
CA ILE A 110 12.96 1.47 -12.60
C ILE A 110 13.73 0.40 -13.36
N VAL A 111 13.14 -0.80 -13.51
CA VAL A 111 13.78 -1.90 -14.23
C VAL A 111 14.07 -1.50 -15.68
N ARG A 112 13.15 -0.79 -16.34
CA ARG A 112 13.34 -0.28 -17.70
C ARG A 112 14.53 0.68 -17.80
N LEU A 113 14.67 1.60 -16.85
CA LEU A 113 15.80 2.52 -16.82
C LEU A 113 17.13 1.79 -16.57
N MET A 114 17.15 0.88 -15.60
CA MET A 114 18.33 0.05 -15.30
C MET A 114 18.76 -0.80 -16.49
N GLN A 115 17.80 -1.35 -17.24
CA GLN A 115 18.08 -2.12 -18.45
C GLN A 115 18.84 -1.27 -19.49
N GLY A 116 18.39 -0.03 -19.72
CA GLY A 116 19.06 0.89 -20.65
C GLY A 116 20.45 1.32 -20.21
N GLU A 117 20.67 1.50 -18.90
CA GLU A 117 22.00 1.77 -18.35
C GLU A 117 22.94 0.57 -18.54
N ILE A 118 22.45 -0.65 -18.31
CA ILE A 118 23.22 -1.89 -18.54
C ILE A 118 23.60 -2.04 -20.01
N GLU A 119 22.67 -1.79 -20.93
CA GLU A 119 22.94 -1.83 -22.37
C GLU A 119 24.03 -0.83 -22.77
N THR A 120 23.90 0.42 -22.32
CA THR A 120 24.88 1.48 -22.59
C THR A 120 26.27 1.14 -22.02
N LEU A 121 26.32 0.61 -20.80
CA LEU A 121 27.58 0.18 -20.18
C LEU A 121 28.20 -1.01 -20.92
N THR A 122 27.37 -1.94 -21.40
CA THR A 122 27.80 -3.10 -22.18
C THR A 122 28.43 -2.66 -23.49
N GLU A 123 27.82 -1.74 -24.23
CA GLU A 123 28.39 -1.18 -25.46
C GLU A 123 29.75 -0.52 -25.22
N ARG A 124 29.87 0.27 -24.14
CA ARG A 124 31.13 0.93 -23.78
C ARG A 124 32.21 -0.07 -23.41
N LEU A 125 31.87 -1.15 -22.70
CA LEU A 125 32.80 -2.23 -22.37
C LEU A 125 33.28 -2.95 -23.64
N LEU A 126 32.37 -3.29 -24.55
CA LEU A 126 32.73 -3.91 -25.83
C LEU A 126 33.67 -3.02 -26.65
N ALA A 127 33.39 -1.72 -26.73
CA ALA A 127 34.26 -0.77 -27.42
C ALA A 127 35.67 -0.71 -26.81
N LYS A 128 35.76 -0.82 -25.47
CA LYS A 128 37.05 -0.87 -24.78
C LYS A 128 37.80 -2.19 -25.01
N GLU A 129 37.09 -3.31 -25.07
CA GLU A 129 37.70 -4.60 -25.38
C GLU A 129 38.33 -4.61 -26.78
N VAL A 130 37.61 -4.07 -27.78
CA VAL A 130 38.14 -3.94 -29.15
C VAL A 130 39.41 -3.09 -29.20
N GLU A 131 39.46 -1.99 -28.45
CA GLU A 131 40.66 -1.14 -28.41
C GLU A 131 41.82 -1.85 -27.71
N ILE A 132 41.55 -2.61 -26.64
CA ILE A 132 42.57 -3.43 -25.96
C ILE A 132 43.13 -4.46 -26.95
N ASP A 133 42.29 -5.14 -27.70
CA ASP A 133 42.73 -6.14 -28.69
C ASP A 133 43.55 -5.51 -29.82
N ARG A 134 43.14 -4.33 -30.29
CA ARG A 134 43.94 -3.54 -31.25
C ARG A 134 45.32 -3.20 -30.69
N LEU A 135 45.38 -2.71 -29.46
CA LEU A 135 46.65 -2.34 -28.82
C LEU A 135 47.53 -3.57 -28.58
N ARG A 136 46.95 -4.71 -28.17
CA ARG A 136 47.67 -5.98 -28.06
C ARG A 136 48.25 -6.42 -29.40
N ALA A 137 47.49 -6.34 -30.48
CA ALA A 137 47.97 -6.70 -31.82
C ALA A 137 49.15 -5.81 -32.27
N LEU A 138 49.07 -4.50 -31.99
CA LEU A 138 50.19 -3.59 -32.24
C LEU A 138 51.40 -3.94 -31.37
N LEU A 139 51.22 -4.25 -30.08
CA LEU A 139 52.33 -4.65 -29.23
C LEU A 139 53.05 -5.90 -29.79
N SER A 140 52.28 -6.91 -30.19
CA SER A 140 52.84 -8.14 -30.76
C SER A 140 53.60 -7.91 -32.07
N THR A 141 53.16 -6.98 -32.93
CA THR A 141 53.93 -6.65 -34.14
C THR A 141 55.24 -5.97 -33.80
N TRP A 142 55.25 -5.04 -32.85
CA TRP A 142 56.48 -4.35 -32.43
C TRP A 142 57.48 -5.31 -31.79
N GLU A 143 57.02 -6.23 -30.92
CA GLU A 143 57.86 -7.30 -30.37
C GLU A 143 58.49 -8.16 -31.48
N SER A 144 57.74 -8.45 -32.55
CA SER A 144 58.27 -9.23 -33.68
C SER A 144 59.34 -8.47 -34.48
N TYR A 145 59.19 -7.15 -34.65
CA TYR A 145 60.19 -6.32 -35.30
C TYR A 145 61.46 -6.19 -34.46
N ASP A 146 61.33 -5.93 -33.16
CA ASP A 146 62.49 -5.81 -32.26
C ASP A 146 63.32 -7.10 -32.23
N VAL A 147 62.67 -8.27 -32.19
CA VAL A 147 63.35 -9.57 -32.27
C VAL A 147 64.06 -9.74 -33.62
N PHE A 148 63.44 -9.34 -34.72
CA PHE A 148 64.04 -9.43 -36.06
C PHE A 148 65.29 -8.54 -36.18
N TYR A 149 65.22 -7.27 -35.75
CA TYR A 149 66.35 -6.35 -35.78
C TYR A 149 67.52 -6.85 -34.92
N VAL A 150 67.26 -7.38 -33.72
CA VAL A 150 68.31 -7.95 -32.87
C VAL A 150 68.97 -9.17 -33.52
N ILE A 151 68.21 -10.03 -34.20
CA ILE A 151 68.76 -11.19 -34.90
C ILE A 151 69.60 -10.74 -36.11
N GLU A 152 69.13 -9.79 -36.92
CA GLU A 152 69.89 -9.26 -38.05
C GLU A 152 71.21 -8.62 -37.61
N ASP A 153 71.21 -7.81 -36.55
CA ASP A 153 72.42 -7.17 -36.03
C ASP A 153 73.45 -8.19 -35.51
N VAL A 154 72.99 -9.25 -34.83
CA VAL A 154 73.87 -10.33 -34.35
C VAL A 154 74.46 -11.12 -35.52
N LEU A 155 73.66 -11.40 -36.55
CA LEU A 155 74.12 -12.11 -37.75
C LEU A 155 75.13 -11.28 -38.55
N TRP A 156 74.89 -9.98 -38.73
CA TRP A 156 75.84 -9.08 -39.41
C TRP A 156 77.19 -9.02 -38.69
N HIS A 157 77.20 -8.93 -37.36
CA HIS A 157 78.45 -8.95 -36.59
C HIS A 157 79.17 -10.29 -36.69
N TYR A 158 78.45 -11.41 -36.71
CA TYR A 158 79.05 -12.74 -36.84
C TYR A 158 79.67 -12.96 -38.23
N VAL A 159 78.99 -12.52 -39.29
CA VAL A 159 79.51 -12.59 -40.67
C VAL A 159 80.77 -11.72 -40.82
N MET A 160 80.74 -10.48 -40.35
CA MET A 160 81.95 -9.63 -40.36
C MET A 160 83.11 -10.23 -39.58
N PHE A 161 82.85 -10.92 -38.47
CA PHE A 161 83.89 -11.58 -37.68
C PHE A 161 84.52 -12.77 -38.43
N LEU A 162 83.72 -13.54 -39.17
CA LEU A 162 84.21 -14.65 -39.99
C LEU A 162 85.00 -14.19 -41.23
N ASP A 163 84.60 -13.08 -41.85
CA ASP A 163 85.31 -12.53 -43.01
C ASP A 163 86.69 -11.90 -42.65
N PHE A 164 86.96 -11.66 -41.37
CA PHE A 164 88.21 -11.08 -40.88
C PHE A 164 89.24 -12.12 -40.39
N MET A 165 88.89 -13.41 -40.42
CA MET A 165 89.71 -14.53 -39.90
C MET A 165 90.32 -15.35 -41.04
#